data_AF-A0A955LX40-F1
#
_entry.id   AF-A0A955LX40-F1
#
_cell.length_a   1.000
_cell.length_b   1.000
_cell.length_c   1.000
_cell.angle_alpha   90.00
_cell.angle_beta   90.00
_cell.angle_gamma   90.00
#
_symmetry.space_group_name_H-M   'P 1'
#
loop_
_entity.id
_entity.type
_entity.pdbx_description
1 polymer ?
#
loop_
_entity_poly.entity_id
_entity_poly.type
_entity_poly.pdbx_seq_one_letter_code
_entity_poly.pdbx_strand_id
1 'polypeptide(L)'
;MAEHKQSFITKYIFSTDHKMIGRQFLWFGLFWLFWGGLQAMLIRWQLAFSGQAVPIVGKLLWPASDGIITPDIYNQIFTMHGTIMIFWAITPLLTGA
;
A
#
# COMPACT_ATOMS: atom_id res chain seq x y z
N MET A 1 -5.05 -41.71 16.85
CA MET A 1 -5.21 -40.99 15.58
C MET A 1 -4.13 -39.93 15.56
N ALA A 2 -3.15 -40.04 14.67
CA ALA A 2 -1.94 -39.21 14.71
C ALA A 2 -2.31 -37.73 14.48
N GLU A 3 -1.98 -36.89 15.45
CA GLU A 3 -2.07 -35.44 15.33
C GLU A 3 -1.08 -34.99 14.23
N HIS A 4 -1.58 -34.82 13.01
CA HIS A 4 -0.76 -34.33 11.91
C HIS A 4 -0.51 -32.84 12.13
N LYS A 5 0.52 -32.52 12.93
CA LYS A 5 0.94 -31.17 13.26
C LYS A 5 1.27 -30.43 11.96
N GLN A 6 0.30 -29.68 11.43
CA GLN A 6 0.46 -28.88 10.22
C GLN A 6 1.69 -27.98 10.41
N SER A 7 2.66 -28.09 9.51
CA SER A 7 3.82 -27.20 9.52
C SER A 7 3.38 -25.76 9.35
N PHE A 8 4.13 -24.81 9.91
CA PHE A 8 3.86 -23.37 9.77
C PHE A 8 3.68 -22.97 8.29
N ILE A 9 4.45 -23.60 7.41
CA ILE A 9 4.40 -23.40 5.95
C ILE A 9 3.05 -23.87 5.37
N THR A 10 2.58 -25.06 5.74
CA THR A 10 1.29 -25.58 5.25
C THR A 10 0.10 -24.79 5.80
N LYS A 11 0.21 -24.25 7.02
CA LYS A 11 -0.87 -23.49 7.65
C LYS A 11 -1.02 -22.06 7.16
N TYR A 12 0.07 -21.40 6.74
CA TYR A 12 0.04 -19.98 6.36
C TYR A 12 0.42 -19.70 4.91
N ILE A 13 1.26 -20.53 4.27
CA ILE A 13 1.70 -20.32 2.87
C ILE A 13 0.88 -21.21 1.93
N PHE A 14 0.69 -22.48 2.27
CA PHE A 14 -0.14 -23.43 1.50
C PHE A 14 -1.44 -23.79 2.23
N SER A 15 -2.09 -22.78 2.80
CA SER A 15 -3.37 -22.98 3.50
C SER A 15 -4.46 -23.34 2.51
N THR A 16 -5.23 -24.39 2.79
CA THR A 16 -6.47 -24.72 2.07
C THR A 16 -7.72 -24.14 2.74
N ASP A 17 -7.58 -23.58 3.95
CA ASP A 17 -8.68 -22.93 4.69
C ASP A 17 -8.97 -21.52 4.13
N HIS A 18 -10.17 -21.36 3.55
CA HIS A 18 -10.66 -20.08 3.01
C HIS A 18 -10.73 -18.97 4.07
N LYS A 19 -10.93 -19.30 5.35
CA LYS A 19 -10.92 -18.30 6.43
C LYS A 19 -9.51 -17.76 6.68
N MET A 20 -8.48 -18.58 6.52
CA MET A 20 -7.09 -18.12 6.65
C MET A 20 -6.71 -17.24 5.46
N ILE A 21 -7.04 -17.67 4.25
CA ILE A 21 -6.79 -16.93 3.02
C ILE A 21 -7.52 -15.58 3.09
N GLY A 22 -8.81 -15.56 3.43
CA GLY A 22 -9.58 -14.32 3.57
C GLY A 22 -8.96 -13.32 4.54
N ARG A 23 -8.51 -13.77 5.73
CA ARG A 23 -7.79 -12.91 6.69
C ARG A 23 -6.49 -12.35 6.11
N GLN A 24 -5.73 -13.13 5.34
CA GLN A 24 -4.50 -12.65 4.72
C GLN A 24 -4.79 -11.56 3.67
N PHE A 25 -5.81 -11.76 2.85
CA PHE A 25 -6.28 -10.78 1.87
C PHE A 25 -6.77 -9.49 2.53
N LEU A 26 -7.50 -9.58 3.65
CA LEU A 26 -7.94 -8.41 4.42
C LEU A 26 -6.77 -7.62 5.01
N TRP A 27 -5.80 -8.30 5.64
CA TRP A 27 -4.60 -7.64 6.18
C TRP A 27 -3.75 -7.00 5.08
N PHE A 28 -3.60 -7.68 3.95
CA PHE A 28 -2.89 -7.17 2.79
C PHE A 28 -3.58 -5.92 2.20
N GLY A 29 -4.91 -6.00 1.99
CA GLY A 29 -5.70 -4.86 1.51
C GLY A 29 -5.65 -3.66 2.46
N LEU A 30 -5.71 -3.89 3.77
CA LEU A 30 -5.60 -2.84 4.79
C LEU A 30 -4.22 -2.16 4.79
N PHE A 31 -3.14 -2.94 4.62
CA PHE A 31 -1.79 -2.39 4.50
C PHE A 31 -1.65 -1.50 3.26
N TRP A 32 -2.14 -1.96 2.10
CA TRP A 32 -2.10 -1.16 0.87
C TRP A 32 -3.06 0.04 0.91
N LEU A 33 -4.17 -0.05 1.62
CA LEU A 33 -5.06 1.08 1.86
C LEU A 33 -4.34 2.20 2.62
N PHE A 34 -3.56 1.84 3.64
CA PHE A 34 -2.72 2.80 4.36
C PHE A 34 -1.69 3.44 3.42
N TRP A 35 -1.00 2.64 2.60
CA TRP A 35 0.00 3.15 1.66
C TRP A 35 -0.60 4.06 0.58
N GLY A 36 -1.73 3.68 0.00
CA GLY A 36 -2.49 4.50 -0.95
C GLY A 36 -2.98 5.80 -0.31
N GLY A 37 -3.40 5.75 0.95
CA GLY A 37 -3.78 6.93 1.74
C GLY A 37 -2.61 7.90 1.96
N LEU A 38 -1.41 7.40 2.25
CA LEU A 38 -0.19 8.24 2.35
C LEU A 38 0.09 8.96 1.02
N GLN A 39 0.00 8.26 -0.11
CA GLN A 39 0.19 8.88 -1.43
C GLN A 39 -0.88 9.94 -1.73
N ALA A 40 -2.13 9.71 -1.32
CA ALA A 40 -3.19 10.72 -1.43
C ALA A 40 -2.85 12.00 -0.64
N MET A 41 -2.26 11.88 0.55
CA MET A 41 -1.80 13.04 1.32
C MET A 41 -0.68 13.80 0.60
N LEU A 42 0.25 13.11 -0.05
CA LEU A 42 1.32 13.75 -0.82
C LEU A 42 0.78 14.54 -2.03
N ILE A 43 -0.18 13.95 -2.75
CA ILE A 43 -0.88 14.63 -3.86
C ILE A 43 -1.56 15.90 -3.33
N ARG A 44 -2.29 15.81 -2.22
CA ARG A 44 -2.95 16.97 -1.60
C ARG A 44 -1.97 18.02 -1.11
N TRP A 45 -0.81 17.61 -0.56
CA TRP A 45 0.24 18.53 -0.15
C TRP A 45 0.75 19.35 -1.34
N GLN A 46 1.05 18.69 -2.45
CA GLN A 46 1.52 19.37 -3.65
C GLN A 46 0.48 20.34 -4.23
N LEU A 47 -0.82 20.03 -4.12
CA LEU A 47 -1.89 20.93 -4.54
C LEU A 47 -2.03 22.15 -3.61
N ALA A 48 -1.83 21.96 -2.30
CA ALA A 48 -1.98 23.03 -1.30
C ALA A 48 -0.77 23.96 -1.23
N PHE A 49 0.45 23.40 -1.34
CA PHE A 49 1.72 24.11 -1.19
C PHE A 49 2.64 23.80 -2.37
N SER A 50 2.28 24.31 -3.55
CA SER A 50 3.06 24.12 -4.76
C SER A 50 4.45 24.75 -4.63
N GLY A 51 5.49 23.96 -4.91
CA GLY A 51 6.88 24.41 -4.83
C GLY A 51 7.51 24.41 -3.44
N GLN A 52 6.80 23.94 -2.41
CA GLN A 52 7.38 23.70 -1.08
C GLN A 52 7.80 22.24 -0.91
N ALA A 53 8.90 22.04 -0.19
CA ALA A 53 9.35 20.69 0.15
C ALA A 53 8.32 19.98 1.04
N VAL A 54 8.08 18.69 0.80
CA VAL A 54 7.20 17.89 1.65
C VAL A 54 7.81 17.80 3.04
N PRO A 55 7.07 18.15 4.10
CA PRO A 55 7.58 18.08 5.47
C PRO A 55 7.87 16.63 5.84
N ILE A 56 8.95 16.41 6.61
CA ILE A 56 9.39 15.13 7.16
C ILE A 56 9.98 14.16 6.11
N VAL A 57 9.24 13.84 5.05
CA VAL A 57 9.64 12.79 4.09
C VAL A 57 10.25 13.31 2.78
N GLY A 58 10.02 14.57 2.43
CA GLY A 58 10.43 15.12 1.13
C GLY A 58 11.93 15.01 0.88
N LYS A 59 12.74 15.47 1.83
CA LYS A 59 14.20 15.49 1.71
C LYS A 59 14.84 14.09 1.68
N LEU A 60 14.18 13.10 2.28
CA LEU A 60 14.67 11.71 2.30
C LEU A 60 14.32 10.99 0.99
N LEU A 61 13.10 11.17 0.48
CA LEU A 61 12.60 10.47 -0.69
C LEU A 61 13.06 11.12 -2.00
N TRP A 62 13.19 12.45 -2.03
CA TRP A 62 13.61 13.21 -3.21
C TRP A 62 14.73 14.20 -2.88
N PRO A 63 15.95 13.70 -2.58
CA PRO A 63 17.09 14.56 -2.28
C PRO A 63 17.51 15.40 -3.50
N ALA A 64 17.28 14.91 -4.72
CA ALA A 64 17.63 15.60 -5.96
C ALA A 64 16.77 16.85 -6.25
N SER A 65 15.58 16.96 -5.65
CA SER A 65 14.66 18.10 -5.83
C SER A 65 14.46 18.91 -4.54
N ASP A 66 15.39 18.80 -3.58
CA ASP A 66 15.30 19.40 -2.24
C ASP A 66 13.99 19.08 -1.50
N GLY A 67 13.39 17.93 -1.82
CA GLY A 67 12.11 17.47 -1.29
C GLY A 67 10.87 18.10 -1.91
N ILE A 68 11.01 18.89 -2.98
CA ILE A 68 9.90 19.42 -3.77
C ILE A 68 9.38 18.34 -4.71
N ILE A 69 8.07 18.18 -4.79
CA ILE A 69 7.43 17.31 -5.77
C ILE A 69 7.44 18.03 -7.13
N THR A 70 8.20 17.52 -8.09
CA THR A 70 8.18 18.02 -9.48
C THR A 70 6.97 17.47 -10.23
N PRO A 71 6.58 18.05 -11.38
CA PRO A 71 5.45 17.55 -12.18
C PRO A 71 5.59 16.08 -12.58
N ASP A 72 6.82 15.62 -12.85
CA ASP A 72 7.10 14.22 -13.16
C ASP A 72 6.84 13.29 -11.96
N ILE A 73 7.36 13.66 -10.78
CA ILE A 73 7.11 12.92 -9.53
C ILE A 73 5.61 12.91 -9.19
N TYR A 74 4.92 14.03 -9.39
CA TYR A 74 3.47 14.12 -9.17
C TYR A 74 2.71 13.11 -10.03
N ASN A 75 3.02 13.03 -11.33
CA ASN A 75 2.40 12.08 -12.24
C ASN A 75 2.66 10.63 -11.80
N GLN A 76 3.89 10.31 -11.39
CA GLN A 76 4.23 8.99 -10.88
C GLN A 76 3.43 8.64 -9.61
N ILE A 77 3.39 9.54 -8.63
CA ILE A 77 2.64 9.33 -7.38
C ILE A 77 1.15 9.17 -7.66
N PHE A 78 0.57 9.98 -8.55
CA PHE A 78 -0.84 9.93 -8.91
C PHE A 78 -1.21 8.60 -9.57
N THR A 79 -0.42 8.16 -10.55
CA THR A 79 -0.63 6.86 -11.23
C THR A 79 -0.45 5.69 -10.25
N MET A 80 0.58 5.73 -9.40
CA MET A 80 0.80 4.68 -8.40
C MET A 80 -0.31 4.64 -7.35
N HIS A 81 -0.81 5.78 -6.89
CA HIS A 81 -1.96 5.85 -5.98
C HIS A 81 -3.18 5.15 -6.56
N GLY A 82 -3.54 5.47 -7.81
CA GLY A 82 -4.69 4.85 -8.47
C GLY A 82 -4.55 3.33 -8.63
N THR A 83 -3.39 2.87 -9.09
CA THR A 83 -3.13 1.42 -9.27
C THR A 83 -3.14 0.67 -7.93
N ILE A 84 -2.55 1.23 -6.87
CA ILE A 84 -2.52 0.63 -5.54
C ILE A 84 -3.93 0.57 -4.94
N MET A 85 -4.72 1.64 -5.05
CA MET A 85 -6.07 1.66 -4.50
C MET A 85 -6.98 0.62 -5.15
N ILE A 86 -6.99 0.51 -6.49
CA ILE A 86 -7.87 -0.42 -7.18
C ILE A 86 -7.37 -1.87 -7.02
N PHE A 87 -6.14 -2.15 -7.46
CA PHE A 87 -5.67 -3.53 -7.60
C PHE A 87 -5.13 -4.14 -6.31
N TRP A 88 -4.57 -3.33 -5.40
CA TRP A 88 -3.85 -3.83 -4.23
C TRP A 88 -4.59 -3.58 -2.91
N ALA A 89 -5.45 -2.56 -2.83
CA ALA A 89 -6.28 -2.30 -1.65
C ALA A 89 -7.71 -2.86 -1.83
N ILE A 90 -8.47 -2.34 -2.80
CA ILE A 90 -9.91 -2.64 -2.95
C ILE A 90 -10.15 -4.09 -3.40
N THR A 91 -9.50 -4.55 -4.48
CA THR A 91 -9.72 -5.92 -4.98
C THR A 91 -9.39 -6.99 -3.91
N PRO A 92 -8.26 -6.91 -3.17
CA PRO A 92 -7.98 -7.86 -2.10
C PRO A 92 -8.94 -7.75 -0.92
N LEU A 93 -9.34 -6.53 -0.53
CA LEU A 93 -10.29 -6.33 0.57
C LEU A 93 -11.66 -6.94 0.24
N LEU A 94 -12.17 -6.73 -0.97
CA LEU A 94 -13.45 -7.28 -1.42
C LEU A 94 -13.42 -8.80 -1.61
N THR A 95 -12.26 -9.35 -1.99
CA THR A 95 -12.10 -10.80 -2.17
C THR A 95 -11.89 -11.54 -0.85
N GLY A 96 -11.35 -10.84 0.16
CA GLY A 96 -11.05 -11.40 1.48
C GLY A 96 -12.17 -11.26 2.52
N ALA A 97 -13.15 -10.37 2.29
CA ALA A 97 -14.31 -10.13 3.15
C ALA A 97 -15.40 -11.18 2.95
#